data_AF-M0B7X9-F1
#
_entry.id   AF-M0B7X9-F1
#
_cell.length_a   1.000
_cell.length_b   1.000
_cell.length_c   1.000
_cell.angle_alpha   90.00
_cell.angle_beta   90.00
_cell.angle_gamma   90.00
#
_symmetry.space_group_name_H-M   'P 1'
#
loop_
_entity.id
_entity.type
_entity.pdbx_description
1 polymer ?
#
loop_
_entity_poly.entity_id
_entity_poly.type
_entity_poly.pdbx_seq_one_letter_code
_entity_poly.pdbx_strand_id
1 'polypeptide(L)' 'MRAILKSGESIECDSYNIKEQGVELYDKSDGVEDLGYIPHDLLHAIIPRDFELSMEGDESESKEGPAAYTL' A
#
# COMPACT_ATOMS: atom_id res chain seq x y z
N MET A 1 -4.93 -5.78 4.93
CA MET A 1 -4.34 -4.45 4.61
C MET A 1 -3.14 -4.28 5.52
N ARG A 2 -2.31 -3.24 5.33
CA ARG A 2 -1.18 -2.98 6.23
C ARG A 2 -0.94 -1.49 6.43
N ALA A 3 -0.63 -1.10 7.66
CA ALA A 3 -0.14 0.23 7.99
C ALA A 3 1.38 0.24 7.96
N ILE A 4 1.97 1.24 7.30
CA ILE A 4 3.42 1.45 7.21
C ILE A 4 3.77 2.60 8.14
N LEU A 5 4.71 2.35 9.04
CA LEU A 5 5.26 3.33 9.97
C LEU A 5 6.42 4.09 9.30
N LYS A 6 6.71 5.31 9.76
CA LYS A 6 7.87 6.09 9.31
C LYS A 6 9.21 5.42 9.67
N SER A 7 9.22 4.51 10.65
CA SER A 7 10.38 3.67 10.96
C SER A 7 10.69 2.63 9.86
N GLY A 8 9.75 2.39 8.94
CA GLY A 8 9.84 1.34 7.92
C GLY A 8 9.19 0.02 8.35
N GLU A 9 8.70 -0.07 9.59
CA GLU A 9 7.94 -1.22 10.07
C GLU A 9 6.52 -1.24 9.46
N SER A 10 5.96 -2.44 9.30
CA SER A 10 4.60 -2.62 8.78
C SER A 10 3.76 -3.48 9.71
N ILE A 11 2.54 -3.03 10.00
CA ILE A 11 1.56 -3.74 10.83
C ILE A 11 0.43 -4.21 9.93
N GLU A 12 0.22 -5.53 9.86
CA GLU A 12 -0.93 -6.09 9.16
C GLU A 12 -2.20 -5.93 9.98
N CYS A 13 -3.29 -5.58 9.32
CA CYS A 13 -4.61 -5.43 9.92
C CYS A 13 -5.72 -5.74 8.91
N ASP A 14 -6.94 -5.91 9.38
CA ASP A 14 -8.12 -6.14 8.53
C ASP A 14 -8.99 -4.90 8.38
N SER A 15 -8.92 -3.95 9.31
CA SER A 15 -9.61 -2.68 9.22
C SER A 15 -8.87 -1.60 10.00
N TYR A 16 -9.17 -0.33 9.71
CA TYR A 16 -8.67 0.80 10.48
C TYR A 16 -9.76 1.85 10.70
N ASN A 17 -9.57 2.70 11.70
CA ASN A 17 -10.43 3.84 11.99
C ASN A 17 -9.58 5.10 12.16
N ILE A 18 -9.85 6.12 11.36
CA ILE A 18 -9.13 7.38 11.41
C ILE A 18 -9.68 8.22 12.56
N LYS A 19 -8.78 8.66 13.44
CA LYS A 19 -9.05 9.59 14.54
C LYS A 19 -8.39 10.93 14.24
N GLU A 20 -8.70 11.92 15.07
CA GLU A 20 -8.12 13.26 14.95
C GLU A 20 -6.58 13.25 15.03
N GLN A 21 -6.01 12.40 15.87
CA GLN A 21 -4.57 12.39 16.16
C GLN A 21 -3.82 11.18 15.58
N GLY A 22 -4.51 10.26 14.91
CA GLY A 22 -3.93 8.97 14.53
C GLY A 22 -4.94 8.00 13.96
N VAL A 23 -4.55 6.73 13.88
CA VAL A 23 -5.33 5.66 13.30
C VAL A 23 -5.34 4.45 14.24
N GLU A 24 -6.53 3.96 14.56
CA GLU A 24 -6.73 2.69 15.29
C GLU A 24 -6.79 1.54 14.28
N LEU A 25 -6.10 0.45 14.57
CA LEU A 25 -6.06 -0.75 13.73
C LEU A 25 -6.82 -1.90 14.39
N TYR A 26 -7.54 -2.68 13.58
CA TYR A 26 -8.33 -3.81 14.05
C TYR A 26 -8.04 -5.06 13.25
N ASP A 27 -8.02 -6.20 13.94
CA ASP A 27 -8.00 -7.53 13.34
C ASP A 27 -9.40 -8.14 13.37
N LYS A 28 -9.78 -8.85 12.29
CA LYS A 28 -11.08 -9.52 12.17
C LYS A 28 -11.04 -10.99 12.55
N SER A 29 -9.87 -11.55 12.89
CA SER A 29 -9.74 -12.99 13.12
C SER A 29 -10.50 -13.48 14.35
N ASP A 30 -10.73 -12.65 15.39
CA ASP A 30 -11.34 -13.11 16.64
C ASP A 30 -12.44 -12.21 17.25
N GLY A 31 -12.95 -11.22 16.51
CA GLY A 31 -14.16 -10.49 16.93
C GLY A 31 -13.93 -9.24 17.79
N VAL A 32 -13.09 -8.33 17.30
CA VAL A 32 -12.78 -6.99 17.85
C VAL A 32 -11.65 -7.01 18.89
N GLU A 33 -10.46 -7.44 18.47
CA GLU A 33 -9.23 -7.10 19.16
C GLU A 33 -8.61 -5.86 18.49
N ASP A 34 -8.41 -4.81 19.29
CA ASP A 34 -7.66 -3.63 18.90
C ASP A 34 -6.19 -4.04 18.77
N LEU A 35 -5.65 -3.95 17.55
CA LEU A 35 -4.23 -4.25 17.30
C LEU A 35 -3.33 -3.14 17.85
N GLY A 36 -3.89 -1.94 18.01
CA GLY A 36 -3.22 -0.78 18.57
C GLY A 36 -3.55 0.51 17.82
N TYR A 37 -3.03 1.60 18.39
CA TYR A 37 -3.18 2.96 17.89
C TYR A 37 -1.84 3.50 17.35
N ILE A 38 -1.88 4.08 16.15
CA ILE A 38 -0.72 4.70 15.49
C ILE A 38 -0.97 6.21 15.35
N PRO A 39 -0.20 7.08 16.01
CA PRO A 39 -0.33 8.53 15.82
C PRO A 39 0.10 8.95 14.40
N HIS A 40 -0.49 10.03 13.87
CA HIS A 40 -0.17 10.54 12.53
C HIS A 40 1.30 10.91 12.35
N ASP A 41 1.98 11.32 13.42
CA ASP A 41 3.41 11.59 13.41
C ASP A 41 4.26 10.35 13.08
N LEU A 42 3.77 9.15 13.38
CA LEU A 42 4.45 7.88 13.12
C LEU A 42 3.91 7.14 11.89
N LEU A 43 2.69 7.48 11.44
CA LEU A 43 2.10 6.87 10.26
C LEU A 43 2.74 7.41 8.98
N HIS A 44 3.21 6.51 8.11
CA HIS A 44 3.69 6.85 6.77
C HIS A 44 2.59 6.66 5.72
N ALA A 45 1.97 5.47 5.69
CA ALA A 45 0.92 5.14 4.72
C ALA A 45 0.04 3.98 5.22
N ILE A 46 -1.14 3.81 4.64
CA ILE A 46 -1.98 2.61 4.79
C ILE A 46 -2.22 2.03 3.40
N ILE A 47 -1.86 0.76 3.22
CA ILE A 47 -1.94 0.06 1.94
C ILE A 47 -3.08 -0.96 2.01
N PRO A 48 -4.13 -0.82 1.17
CA PRO A 48 -5.19 -1.82 1.06
C PRO A 48 -4.61 -3.18 0.67
N ARG A 49 -5.23 -4.28 1.14
CA ARG A 49 -4.79 -5.65 0.78
C ARG A 49 -4.90 -5.90 -0.74
N ASP A 50 -5.82 -5.19 -1.40
CA ASP A 50 -6.09 -5.24 -2.85
C ASP A 50 -5.13 -4.36 -3.68
N PHE A 51 -4.34 -3.49 -3.03
CA PHE A 51 -3.38 -2.61 -3.70
C PHE A 51 -2.04 -3.31 -3.94
N GLU A 52 -2.05 -4.63 -4.16
CA GLU A 52 -0.89 -5.29 -4.77
C GLU A 52 -0.75 -4.69 -6.16
N LEU A 53 0.24 -3.80 -6.26
CA LEU A 53 0.60 -3.08 -7.46
C LEU A 53 0.58 -4.04 -8.65
N SER A 54 -0.32 -3.76 -9.59
CA SER A 54 -0.07 -3.97 -11.02
C SER A 54 1.12 -3.09 -11.43
N MET A 55 2.29 -3.38 -10.86
CA MET A 55 3.60 -3.09 -11.46
C MET A 55 4.08 -4.41 -12.07
N GLU A 56 3.22 -5.08 -12.84
CA GLU A 56 3.74 -5.80 -14.00
C GLU A 56 4.33 -4.72 -14.91
N GLY A 57 5.62 -4.86 -15.17
CA GLY A 57 6.44 -3.81 -15.74
C GLY A 57 5.80 -3.17 -16.97
N ASP A 58 5.79 -1.84 -16.99
CA ASP A 58 5.94 -1.12 -18.24
C ASP A 58 7.37 -1.37 -18.75
N GLU A 59 7.63 -2.60 -19.19
CA GLU A 59 8.66 -2.85 -20.18
C GLU A 59 8.14 -2.25 -21.48
N SER A 60 8.33 -0.94 -21.60
CA SER A 60 8.37 -0.27 -22.89
C SER A 60 9.51 -0.91 -23.71
N GLU A 61 9.24 -2.08 -24.27
CA GLU A 61 10.00 -2.68 -25.35
C GLU A 61 9.87 -1.72 -26.53
N SER A 62 10.85 -0.83 -26.67
CA SER A 62 11.02 -0.01 -27.87
C SER A 62 11.48 -0.91 -29.02
N LYS A 63 10.58 -1.77 -29.53
CA LYS A 63 10.80 -2.42 -30.83
C LYS A 63 10.53 -1.40 -31.93
N GLU A 64 11.63 -0.92 -32.49
CA GLU A 64 11.87 -0.59 -33.89
C GLU A 64 10.69 0.02 -34.66
N GLY A 65 10.79 1.33 -34.90
CA GLY A 65 9.88 2.06 -35.79
C GLY A 65 9.84 1.50 -37.23
N PRO A 66 8.76 1.79 -37.96
CA PRO A 66 8.51 1.18 -39.26
C PRO A 66 9.43 1.70 -40.36
N ALA A 67 9.97 0.74 -41.13
CA ALA A 67 10.33 0.79 -42.56
C ALA A 67 10.86 2.12 -43.13
N ALA A 68 12.18 2.23 -43.28
CA ALA A 68 12.77 3.12 -44.27
C ALA A 68 12.83 2.40 -45.64
N TYR A 69 11.94 2.79 -46.55
CA TYR A 69 12.10 2.54 -47.98
C TYR A 69 13.25 3.40 -48.52
N THR A 70 14.19 2.79 -49.24
CA THR A 70 15.15 3.50 -50.07
C THR A 70 14.65 3.52 -51.51
N LEU A 71 14.59 4.71 -52.11
CA LEU A 71 14.26 4.98 -53.52
C LEU A 71 15.31 4.42 -54.48
#